data_AF-A0A6A6HE30-F1
#
_entry.id   AF-A0A6A6HE30-F1
#
_cell.length_a   1.000
_cell.length_b   1.000
_cell.length_c   1.000
_cell.angle_alpha   90.00
_cell.angle_beta   90.00
_cell.angle_gamma   90.00
#
_symmetry.space_group_name_H-M   'P 1'
#
loop_
_entity.id
_entity.type
_entity.pdbx_description
1 polymer ?
#
loop_
_entity_poly.entity_id
_entity_poly.type
_entity_poly.pdbx_seq_one_letter_code
_entity_poly.pdbx_strand_id
1 'polypeptide(L)'
;MVDFHHGMRALSAVAMIYEKFRGSGISLQIASQRITNWKWSQSICSGVDDFANVLKPINYCSREEAFSCIAACESGSVDLSPTSLNAVMAISNGKSLYVAESLVRDPWDSELPVPVDRFMGNLGRPGMVLMIAPEQPRVTKLDEGTWRLINHREFDGSHENMFQQLTLHLSISEWQQSIGTSSIGNRDIEACFVNGIVGLHDQGTWIADLDILGMMFGKEQWIQLYPVLCYCKTQTFPGTEQYSFPWALSCIDRWEELIESPLSASIIRARGNWQARLALTTLSIQLGHTTYIVSPDHCWRCCTWPYSVIPPDPYQCFRGQKTGRMLSEFGFNYWGTKPLPSETGSLKRNLDVNSTNELADNGLSDDHLLDDQLSDDELPGDELSDANLSDEREQELSKRRPCDVYIW
;
A
#
# COMPACT_ATOMS: atom_id res chain seq x y z
N MET A 1 21.99 -18.99 29.45
CA MET A 1 21.06 -17.91 29.86
C MET A 1 20.44 -17.25 28.63
N VAL A 2 21.24 -16.85 27.64
CA VAL A 2 20.78 -16.29 26.35
C VAL A 2 19.75 -17.19 25.63
N ASP A 3 20.05 -18.48 25.47
CA ASP A 3 19.14 -19.45 24.80
C ASP A 3 17.78 -19.61 25.50
N PHE A 4 17.75 -19.51 26.84
CA PHE A 4 16.52 -19.62 27.62
C PHE A 4 15.61 -18.42 27.36
N HIS A 5 16.16 -17.20 27.33
CA HIS A 5 15.38 -16.01 27.03
C HIS A 5 14.87 -15.99 25.60
N HIS A 6 15.70 -16.41 24.62
CA HIS A 6 15.27 -16.54 23.23
C HIS A 6 14.13 -17.54 23.08
N GLY A 7 14.22 -18.69 23.77
CA GLY A 7 13.13 -19.67 23.78
C GLY A 7 11.82 -19.11 24.35
N MET A 8 11.87 -18.38 25.47
CA MET A 8 10.68 -17.76 26.06
C MET A 8 10.06 -16.68 25.18
N ARG A 9 10.89 -15.89 24.49
CA ARG A 9 10.41 -14.90 23.50
C ARG A 9 9.74 -15.61 22.33
N ALA A 10 10.38 -16.62 21.75
CA ALA A 10 9.79 -17.40 20.66
C ALA A 10 8.43 -17.98 21.06
N LEU A 11 8.29 -18.51 22.27
CA LEU A 11 7.00 -18.98 22.81
C LEU A 11 5.99 -17.84 22.98
N SER A 12 6.41 -16.65 23.43
CA SER A 12 5.56 -15.46 23.49
C SER A 12 5.04 -15.05 22.10
N ALA A 13 5.88 -15.15 21.06
CA ALA A 13 5.47 -14.86 19.69
C ALA A 13 4.43 -15.88 19.19
N VAL A 14 4.67 -17.17 19.43
CA VAL A 14 3.69 -18.23 19.10
C VAL A 14 2.37 -17.97 19.81
N ALA A 15 2.40 -17.64 21.11
CA ALA A 15 1.20 -17.33 21.87
C ALA A 15 0.43 -16.13 21.28
N MET A 16 1.12 -15.05 20.96
CA MET A 16 0.54 -13.86 20.32
C MET A 16 -0.11 -14.17 18.96
N ILE A 17 0.57 -14.96 18.12
CA ILE A 17 0.06 -15.34 16.79
C ILE A 17 -1.17 -16.26 16.93
N TYR A 18 -1.07 -17.30 17.74
CA TYR A 18 -2.12 -18.33 17.88
C TYR A 18 -3.31 -17.90 18.74
N GLU A 19 -3.18 -16.86 19.57
CA GLU A 19 -4.31 -16.25 20.28
C GLU A 19 -5.39 -15.77 19.31
N LYS A 20 -4.98 -15.27 18.14
CA LYS A 20 -5.87 -14.82 17.06
C LYS A 20 -6.54 -16.01 16.34
N PHE A 21 -5.88 -17.15 16.28
CA PHE A 21 -6.30 -18.32 15.50
C PHE A 21 -7.11 -19.31 16.32
N ARG A 22 -8.31 -18.89 16.76
CA ARG A 22 -9.19 -19.74 17.57
C ARG A 22 -9.41 -21.12 16.94
N GLY A 23 -9.13 -22.16 17.71
CA GLY A 23 -9.30 -23.56 17.29
C GLY A 23 -8.22 -24.08 16.34
N SER A 24 -7.14 -23.32 16.11
CA SER A 24 -5.95 -23.86 15.45
C SER A 24 -5.17 -24.79 16.39
N GLY A 25 -4.47 -25.77 15.80
CA GLY A 25 -3.61 -26.71 16.52
C GLY A 25 -2.16 -26.55 16.05
N ILE A 26 -1.21 -26.85 16.94
CA ILE A 26 0.22 -26.85 16.62
C ILE A 26 0.68 -28.30 16.49
N SER A 27 1.41 -28.61 15.42
CA SER A 27 2.04 -29.91 15.21
C SER A 27 3.09 -30.17 16.30
N LEU A 28 2.96 -31.27 17.02
CA LEU A 28 3.94 -31.67 18.05
C LEU A 28 5.33 -31.94 17.47
N GLN A 29 5.43 -32.19 16.15
CA GLN A 29 6.71 -32.40 15.48
C GLN A 29 7.60 -31.16 15.51
N ILE A 30 7.06 -29.96 15.76
CA ILE A 30 7.88 -28.75 15.94
C ILE A 30 8.90 -28.89 17.08
N ALA A 31 8.57 -29.71 18.09
CA ALA A 31 9.44 -29.99 19.23
C ALA A 31 10.58 -30.99 18.92
N SER A 32 10.65 -31.50 17.68
CA SER A 32 11.76 -32.37 17.24
C SER A 32 13.12 -31.65 17.24
N GLN A 33 13.11 -30.31 17.14
CA GLN A 33 14.28 -29.47 17.31
C GLN A 33 14.01 -28.34 18.31
N ARG A 34 15.08 -27.70 18.80
CA ARG A 34 14.95 -26.57 19.74
C ARG A 34 14.22 -25.42 19.06
N ILE A 35 13.33 -24.75 19.78
CA ILE A 35 12.55 -23.63 19.23
C ILE A 35 13.45 -22.50 18.67
N THR A 36 14.62 -22.31 19.28
CA THR A 36 15.65 -21.33 18.88
C THR A 36 16.36 -21.67 17.57
N ASN A 37 16.25 -22.91 17.09
CA ASN A 37 16.89 -23.34 15.84
C ASN A 37 16.04 -23.02 14.61
N TRP A 38 14.76 -22.72 14.77
CA TRP A 38 13.87 -22.36 13.68
C TRP A 38 14.18 -20.95 13.15
N LYS A 39 14.11 -20.77 11.83
CA LYS A 39 14.47 -19.50 11.18
C LYS A 39 13.55 -18.35 11.61
N TRP A 40 12.25 -18.60 11.75
CA TRP A 40 11.31 -17.59 12.27
C TRP A 40 11.69 -17.14 13.68
N SER A 41 12.09 -18.07 14.55
CA SER A 41 12.43 -17.75 15.94
C SER A 41 13.67 -16.89 16.01
N GLN A 42 14.65 -17.14 15.14
CA GLN A 42 15.86 -16.34 15.04
C GLN A 42 15.57 -14.93 14.53
N SER A 43 14.72 -14.79 13.50
CA SER A 43 14.29 -13.49 12.97
C SER A 43 13.60 -12.66 14.04
N ILE A 44 12.54 -13.19 14.65
CA ILE A 44 11.73 -12.48 15.65
C ILE A 44 12.54 -12.09 16.89
N CYS A 45 13.53 -12.91 17.27
CA CYS A 45 14.37 -12.63 18.42
C CYS A 45 15.63 -11.81 18.09
N SER A 46 15.94 -11.59 16.82
CA SER A 46 17.08 -10.78 16.39
C SER A 46 16.84 -9.29 16.69
N GLY A 47 17.90 -8.57 17.09
CA GLY A 47 17.82 -7.12 17.35
C GLY A 47 17.56 -6.70 18.80
N VAL A 48 17.68 -7.62 19.78
CA VAL A 48 17.51 -7.30 21.20
C VAL A 48 18.82 -7.52 21.97
N ASP A 49 19.78 -6.62 21.77
CA ASP A 49 21.05 -6.62 22.50
C ASP A 49 20.93 -6.02 23.92
N ASP A 50 19.81 -5.35 24.21
CA ASP A 50 19.58 -4.68 25.49
C ASP A 50 18.83 -5.59 26.49
N PHE A 51 19.49 -5.91 27.61
CA PHE A 51 18.96 -6.72 28.71
C PHE A 51 17.58 -6.25 29.21
N ALA A 52 17.29 -4.94 29.14
CA ALA A 52 16.00 -4.39 29.54
C ALA A 52 14.85 -4.77 28.59
N ASN A 53 15.17 -5.08 27.33
CA ASN A 53 14.19 -5.47 26.32
C ASN A 53 14.07 -6.99 26.17
N VAL A 54 15.07 -7.77 26.62
CA VAL A 54 15.07 -9.24 26.57
C VAL A 54 13.86 -9.86 27.29
N LEU A 55 13.42 -9.27 28.40
CA LEU A 55 12.28 -9.76 29.20
C LEU A 55 10.91 -9.22 28.75
N LYS A 56 10.86 -8.27 27.81
CA LYS A 56 9.58 -7.77 27.32
C LYS A 56 8.93 -8.80 26.39
N PRO A 57 7.63 -9.08 26.55
CA PRO A 57 6.91 -9.94 25.63
C PRO A 57 6.94 -9.31 24.24
N ILE A 58 6.90 -10.18 23.22
CA ILE A 58 6.78 -9.72 21.84
C ILE A 58 5.34 -9.26 21.64
N ASN A 59 5.20 -8.04 21.14
CA ASN A 59 3.92 -7.38 20.91
C ASN A 59 3.71 -7.02 19.43
N TYR A 60 4.62 -7.45 18.55
CA TYR A 60 4.55 -7.24 17.10
C TYR A 60 5.39 -8.30 16.38
N CYS A 61 4.95 -8.76 15.23
CA CYS A 61 5.76 -9.53 14.28
C CYS A 61 5.41 -9.13 12.86
N SER A 62 6.37 -9.22 11.94
CA SER A 62 6.06 -9.01 10.52
C SER A 62 5.18 -10.14 9.98
N ARG A 63 4.57 -9.90 8.81
CA ARG A 63 3.77 -10.91 8.11
C ARG A 63 4.61 -12.12 7.72
N GLU A 64 5.81 -11.89 7.23
CA GLU A 64 6.77 -12.91 6.82
C GLU A 64 7.18 -13.78 8.02
N GLU A 65 7.42 -13.15 9.17
CA GLU A 65 7.72 -13.84 10.42
C GLU A 65 6.53 -14.67 10.90
N ALA A 66 5.33 -14.11 10.85
CA ALA A 66 4.10 -14.82 11.18
C ALA A 66 3.89 -16.02 10.25
N PHE A 67 4.01 -15.85 8.93
CA PHE A 67 3.88 -16.93 7.95
C PHE A 67 4.95 -18.01 8.11
N SER A 68 6.20 -17.65 8.39
CA SER A 68 7.26 -18.61 8.67
C SER A 68 6.99 -19.39 9.97
N CYS A 69 6.52 -18.72 11.02
CA CYS A 69 6.11 -19.35 12.27
C CYS A 69 4.92 -20.31 12.06
N ILE A 70 3.90 -19.88 11.33
CA ILE A 70 2.73 -20.70 10.97
C ILE A 70 3.16 -21.92 10.16
N ALA A 71 4.04 -21.75 9.17
CA ALA A 71 4.54 -22.86 8.36
C ALA A 71 5.21 -23.92 9.25
N ALA A 72 6.07 -23.51 10.18
CA ALA A 72 6.73 -24.40 11.13
C ALA A 72 5.75 -25.03 12.13
N CYS A 73 4.83 -24.25 12.71
CA CYS A 73 3.90 -24.73 13.73
C CYS A 73 2.82 -25.66 13.17
N GLU A 74 2.32 -25.40 11.97
CA GLU A 74 1.25 -26.20 11.37
C GLU A 74 1.77 -27.49 10.72
N SER A 75 2.97 -27.46 10.12
CA SER A 75 3.59 -28.66 9.53
C SER A 75 4.39 -29.47 10.55
N GLY A 76 5.14 -28.77 11.43
CA GLY A 76 6.15 -29.36 12.30
C GLY A 76 7.47 -29.73 11.61
N SER A 77 7.61 -29.53 10.29
CA SER A 77 8.80 -29.87 9.49
C SER A 77 9.29 -28.75 8.56
N VAL A 78 8.39 -27.87 8.13
CA VAL A 78 8.67 -26.83 7.12
C VAL A 78 9.29 -25.59 7.78
N ASP A 79 10.61 -25.44 7.64
CA ASP A 79 11.40 -24.32 8.19
C ASP A 79 11.80 -23.30 7.10
N LEU A 80 10.87 -22.41 6.75
CA LEU A 80 11.06 -21.37 5.73
C LEU A 80 11.72 -20.14 6.35
N SER A 81 12.61 -19.47 5.62
CA SER A 81 13.13 -18.18 6.07
C SER A 81 12.04 -17.10 5.91
N PRO A 82 11.80 -16.21 6.89
CA PRO A 82 10.91 -15.07 6.71
C PRO A 82 11.21 -14.28 5.43
N THR A 83 12.48 -14.03 5.12
CA THR A 83 12.90 -13.32 3.89
C THR A 83 12.45 -14.00 2.59
N SER A 84 12.22 -15.31 2.58
CA SER A 84 11.72 -16.05 1.41
C SER A 84 10.20 -15.91 1.20
N LEU A 85 9.51 -15.24 2.12
CA LEU A 85 8.04 -15.14 2.15
C LEU A 85 7.53 -13.75 1.77
N ASN A 86 8.40 -12.84 1.29
CA ASN A 86 8.03 -11.46 0.95
C ASN A 86 6.90 -11.37 -0.10
N ALA A 87 6.86 -12.31 -1.05
CA ALA A 87 5.84 -12.36 -2.10
C ALA A 87 4.60 -13.19 -1.71
N VAL A 88 4.62 -13.84 -0.55
CA VAL A 88 3.54 -14.72 -0.11
C VAL A 88 2.41 -13.88 0.49
N MET A 89 1.21 -14.03 -0.06
CA MET A 89 0.01 -13.35 0.43
C MET A 89 -0.86 -14.24 1.31
N ALA A 90 -0.71 -15.57 1.22
CA ALA A 90 -1.47 -16.50 2.03
C ALA A 90 -0.84 -17.91 2.06
N ILE A 91 -1.16 -18.67 3.11
CA ILE A 91 -0.76 -20.08 3.30
C ILE A 91 -2.02 -20.91 3.53
N SER A 92 -2.22 -21.97 2.74
CA SER A 92 -3.24 -22.99 2.98
C SER A 92 -2.56 -24.23 3.54
N ASN A 93 -3.03 -24.71 4.70
CA ASN A 93 -2.61 -25.99 5.27
C ASN A 93 -3.77 -26.67 6.00
N GLY A 94 -3.99 -27.96 5.71
CA GLY A 94 -5.04 -28.75 6.35
C GLY A 94 -6.45 -28.19 6.12
N LYS A 95 -7.04 -27.58 7.15
CA LYS A 95 -8.39 -26.94 7.12
C LYS A 95 -8.34 -25.43 7.33
N SER A 96 -7.15 -24.85 7.26
CA SER A 96 -6.90 -23.46 7.56
C SER A 96 -6.33 -22.76 6.34
N LEU A 97 -6.83 -21.55 6.09
CA LEU A 97 -6.26 -20.59 5.18
C LEU A 97 -5.80 -19.38 5.98
N TYR A 98 -4.50 -19.14 6.01
CA TYR A 98 -3.86 -18.01 6.66
C TYR A 98 -3.63 -16.92 5.62
N VAL A 99 -4.26 -15.77 5.74
CA VAL A 99 -4.26 -14.70 4.72
C VAL A 99 -3.63 -13.45 5.31
N ALA A 100 -2.82 -12.74 4.53
CA ALA A 100 -2.29 -11.46 4.96
C ALA A 100 -3.45 -10.46 5.18
N GLU A 101 -3.41 -9.75 6.29
CA GLU A 101 -4.47 -8.81 6.69
C GLU A 101 -4.72 -7.69 5.65
N SER A 102 -3.67 -7.32 4.91
CA SER A 102 -3.79 -6.35 3.83
C SER A 102 -4.74 -6.76 2.70
N LEU A 103 -5.08 -8.05 2.56
CA LEU A 103 -6.04 -8.52 1.56
C LEU A 103 -7.49 -8.43 2.02
N VAL A 104 -7.73 -8.26 3.33
CA VAL A 104 -9.07 -8.39 3.94
C VAL A 104 -9.47 -7.18 4.77
N ARG A 105 -8.75 -6.06 4.62
CA ARG A 105 -9.01 -4.82 5.36
C ARG A 105 -9.00 -3.60 4.46
N ASP A 106 -9.55 -2.53 5.02
CA ASP A 106 -9.49 -1.22 4.42
C ASP A 106 -8.04 -0.72 4.38
N PRO A 107 -7.55 -0.13 3.28
CA PRO A 107 -6.17 0.31 3.20
C PRO A 107 -5.88 1.56 4.06
N TRP A 108 -6.91 2.22 4.62
CA TRP A 108 -6.74 3.26 5.64
C TRP A 108 -6.51 2.70 7.05
N ASP A 109 -6.81 1.43 7.29
CA ASP A 109 -6.67 0.86 8.63
C ASP A 109 -5.20 0.77 9.08
N SER A 110 -4.96 0.97 10.37
CA SER A 110 -3.62 0.85 10.94
C SER A 110 -3.12 -0.61 10.94
N GLU A 111 -1.79 -0.74 10.85
CA GLU A 111 -1.08 -2.02 10.99
C GLU A 111 -1.41 -2.70 12.33
N LEU A 112 -1.52 -4.03 12.30
CA LEU A 112 -1.82 -4.85 13.48
C LEU A 112 -0.54 -5.47 14.07
N PRO A 113 -0.54 -5.81 15.37
CA PRO A 113 0.50 -6.63 15.99
C PRO A 113 0.83 -7.92 15.22
N VAL A 114 -0.20 -8.57 14.68
CA VAL A 114 -0.09 -9.80 13.88
C VAL A 114 -0.85 -9.58 12.55
N PRO A 115 -0.13 -9.31 11.45
CA PRO A 115 -0.74 -8.94 10.16
C PRO A 115 -1.18 -10.16 9.33
N VAL A 116 -1.70 -11.19 10.00
CA VAL A 116 -2.22 -12.42 9.37
C VAL A 116 -3.54 -12.80 10.03
N ASP A 117 -4.51 -13.19 9.23
CA ASP A 117 -5.81 -13.69 9.66
C ASP A 117 -6.03 -15.14 9.24
N ARG A 118 -6.85 -15.87 10.00
CA ARG A 118 -7.16 -17.28 9.73
C ARG A 118 -8.61 -17.47 9.34
N PHE A 119 -8.82 -18.10 8.19
CA PHE A 119 -10.10 -18.53 7.68
C PHE A 119 -10.19 -20.06 7.69
N MET A 120 -11.39 -20.58 7.94
CA MET A 120 -11.67 -22.00 7.83
C MET A 120 -11.89 -22.36 6.35
N GLY A 121 -11.12 -23.32 5.84
CA GLY A 121 -11.13 -23.71 4.44
C GLY A 121 -9.74 -24.12 3.97
N ASN A 122 -9.67 -24.75 2.80
CA ASN A 122 -8.41 -25.05 2.13
C ASN A 122 -8.57 -24.89 0.62
N LEU A 123 -7.45 -24.98 -0.09
CA LEU A 123 -7.41 -24.81 -1.54
C LEU A 123 -7.58 -26.12 -2.31
N GLY A 124 -8.00 -27.20 -1.63
CA GLY A 124 -8.18 -28.52 -2.25
C GLY A 124 -6.90 -29.21 -2.75
N ARG A 125 -5.73 -28.70 -2.38
CA ARG A 125 -4.41 -29.25 -2.77
C ARG A 125 -3.74 -29.95 -1.59
N PRO A 126 -3.00 -31.06 -1.83
CA PRO A 126 -2.25 -31.75 -0.79
C PRO A 126 -1.03 -30.95 -0.33
N GLY A 127 -0.63 -31.14 0.93
CA GLY A 127 0.50 -30.44 1.53
C GLY A 127 0.20 -28.97 1.87
N MET A 128 1.26 -28.23 2.16
CA MET A 128 1.20 -26.79 2.42
C MET A 128 1.31 -26.00 1.13
N VAL A 129 0.37 -25.09 0.88
CA VAL A 129 0.35 -24.27 -0.33
C VAL A 129 0.56 -22.81 0.05
N LEU A 130 1.61 -22.21 -0.50
CA LEU A 130 1.96 -20.81 -0.32
C LEU A 130 1.56 -20.05 -1.58
N MET A 131 0.59 -19.16 -1.45
CA MET A 131 0.10 -18.33 -2.56
C MET A 131 0.97 -17.09 -2.70
N ILE A 132 1.57 -16.91 -3.88
CA ILE A 132 2.32 -15.71 -4.24
C ILE A 132 1.49 -14.82 -5.15
N ALA A 133 1.66 -13.51 -5.01
CA ALA A 133 1.04 -12.52 -5.90
C ALA A 133 1.59 -12.68 -7.34
N PRO A 134 0.80 -12.35 -8.37
CA PRO A 134 1.26 -12.45 -9.76
C PRO A 134 2.30 -11.38 -10.07
N GLU A 135 3.37 -11.74 -10.81
CA GLU A 135 4.42 -10.79 -11.19
C GLU A 135 3.95 -9.69 -12.16
N GLN A 136 2.93 -9.99 -12.97
CA GLN A 136 2.40 -9.08 -14.00
C GLN A 136 0.87 -9.01 -13.90
N PRO A 137 0.31 -8.18 -12.99
CA PRO A 137 -1.12 -7.99 -12.90
C PRO A 137 -1.68 -7.40 -14.20
N ARG A 138 -2.78 -7.95 -14.69
CA ARG A 138 -3.42 -7.50 -15.94
C ARG A 138 -4.56 -6.56 -15.64
N VAL A 139 -4.80 -5.60 -16.52
CA VAL A 139 -5.95 -4.69 -16.45
C VAL A 139 -6.70 -4.76 -17.78
N THR A 140 -8.03 -4.75 -17.72
CA THR A 140 -8.90 -4.72 -18.89
C THR A 140 -8.60 -3.47 -19.72
N LYS A 141 -8.46 -3.66 -21.04
CA LYS A 141 -8.40 -2.56 -21.99
C LYS A 141 -9.81 -2.12 -22.34
N LEU A 142 -10.03 -0.81 -22.38
CA LEU A 142 -11.28 -0.26 -22.91
C LEU A 142 -11.27 -0.43 -24.44
N ASP A 143 -12.39 -0.89 -24.98
CA ASP A 143 -12.55 -1.11 -26.42
C ASP A 143 -12.82 0.23 -27.11
N GLU A 144 -11.90 0.66 -27.98
CA GLU A 144 -11.98 1.90 -28.76
C GLU A 144 -13.22 1.94 -29.67
N GLY A 145 -13.77 0.78 -30.05
CA GLY A 145 -14.96 0.65 -30.89
C GLY A 145 -16.29 0.82 -30.13
N THR A 146 -16.27 0.78 -28.80
CA THR A 146 -17.48 0.90 -27.98
C THR A 146 -17.55 2.29 -27.37
N TRP A 147 -18.49 3.13 -27.85
CA TRP A 147 -18.76 4.43 -27.21
C TRP A 147 -19.35 4.20 -25.82
N ARG A 148 -18.50 4.26 -24.79
CA ARG A 148 -18.92 4.33 -23.39
C ARG A 148 -18.96 5.80 -22.99
N LEU A 149 -20.14 6.27 -22.58
CA LEU A 149 -20.27 7.62 -22.05
C LEU A 149 -19.59 7.68 -20.67
N ILE A 150 -18.35 8.16 -20.63
CA ILE A 150 -17.60 8.53 -19.43
C ILE A 150 -17.95 9.98 -19.11
N ASN A 151 -18.58 10.21 -17.96
CA ASN A 151 -19.05 11.55 -17.59
C ASN A 151 -18.48 11.91 -16.22
N HIS A 152 -17.41 12.69 -16.22
CA HIS A 152 -16.78 13.22 -15.02
C HIS A 152 -17.61 14.36 -14.45
N ARG A 153 -18.51 14.01 -13.54
CA ARG A 153 -19.32 15.00 -12.80
C ARG A 153 -18.47 15.67 -11.73
N GLU A 154 -18.70 16.94 -11.47
CA GLU A 154 -18.07 17.62 -10.34
C GLU A 154 -18.55 17.03 -9.01
N PHE A 155 -17.64 16.91 -8.05
CA PHE A 155 -17.95 16.42 -6.71
C PHE A 155 -18.78 17.43 -5.93
N ASP A 156 -19.91 16.96 -5.42
CA ASP A 156 -20.91 17.74 -4.70
C ASP A 156 -20.89 17.53 -3.18
N GLY A 157 -19.91 16.78 -2.66
CA GLY A 157 -19.83 16.45 -1.24
C GLY A 157 -20.66 15.25 -0.80
N SER A 158 -21.37 14.59 -1.72
CA SER A 158 -22.27 13.48 -1.41
C SER A 158 -21.54 12.25 -0.86
N HIS A 159 -22.13 11.59 0.13
CA HIS A 159 -21.55 10.46 0.87
C HIS A 159 -21.88 9.09 0.26
N GLU A 160 -22.01 8.98 -1.06
CA GLU A 160 -22.52 7.77 -1.70
C GLU A 160 -21.43 6.71 -1.88
N ASN A 161 -21.88 5.46 -2.02
CA ASN A 161 -21.05 4.34 -2.46
C ASN A 161 -21.52 3.93 -3.86
N MET A 162 -20.71 4.28 -4.88
CA MET A 162 -21.00 4.02 -6.29
C MET A 162 -20.52 2.65 -6.76
N PHE A 163 -19.82 1.91 -5.90
CA PHE A 163 -19.12 0.67 -6.23
C PHE A 163 -19.68 -0.55 -5.48
N GLN A 164 -20.99 -0.56 -5.22
CA GLN A 164 -21.66 -1.62 -4.47
C GLN A 164 -21.59 -3.00 -5.16
N GLN A 165 -21.38 -3.02 -6.46
CA GLN A 165 -21.35 -4.24 -7.29
C GLN A 165 -19.93 -4.76 -7.53
N LEU A 166 -18.91 -4.04 -7.05
CA LEU A 166 -17.53 -4.52 -7.09
C LEU A 166 -17.33 -5.69 -6.12
N THR A 167 -16.64 -6.70 -6.61
CA THR A 167 -16.32 -7.92 -5.85
C THR A 167 -14.87 -8.30 -6.07
N LEU A 168 -14.27 -8.93 -5.06
CA LEU A 168 -12.90 -9.47 -5.11
C LEU A 168 -12.97 -10.98 -5.18
N HIS A 169 -12.35 -11.58 -6.18
CA HIS A 169 -12.34 -13.02 -6.42
C HIS A 169 -10.91 -13.54 -6.30
N LEU A 170 -10.69 -14.51 -5.42
CA LEU A 170 -9.42 -15.23 -5.34
C LEU A 170 -9.46 -16.43 -6.29
N SER A 171 -8.45 -16.53 -7.15
CA SER A 171 -8.21 -17.69 -8.01
C SER A 171 -6.75 -18.13 -7.92
N ILE A 172 -6.45 -19.34 -8.39
CA ILE A 172 -5.10 -19.92 -8.34
C ILE A 172 -4.78 -20.46 -9.72
N SER A 173 -3.55 -20.27 -10.19
CA SER A 173 -3.09 -20.86 -11.44
C SER A 173 -2.72 -22.34 -11.30
N GLU A 174 -2.44 -22.99 -12.42
CA GLU A 174 -1.88 -24.35 -12.41
C GLU A 174 -0.36 -24.40 -12.22
N TRP A 175 0.31 -23.24 -12.23
CA TRP A 175 1.74 -23.19 -11.98
C TRP A 175 2.02 -23.53 -10.51
N GLN A 176 3.00 -24.41 -10.29
CA GLN A 176 3.42 -24.83 -8.97
C GLN A 176 4.94 -25.04 -8.93
N GLN A 177 5.56 -24.58 -7.85
CA GLN A 177 6.97 -24.84 -7.56
C GLN A 177 7.10 -25.52 -6.20
N SER A 178 7.65 -26.74 -6.16
CA SER A 178 7.91 -27.44 -4.90
C SER A 178 9.01 -26.76 -4.11
N ILE A 179 8.83 -26.65 -2.79
CA ILE A 179 9.86 -26.18 -1.88
C ILE A 179 10.69 -27.39 -1.44
N GLY A 180 12.01 -27.32 -1.65
CA GLY A 180 12.91 -28.37 -1.17
C GLY A 180 12.96 -28.36 0.35
N THR A 181 12.45 -29.41 0.99
CA THR A 181 12.64 -29.65 2.41
C THR A 181 13.95 -30.40 2.65
N SER A 182 14.58 -30.19 3.81
CA SER A 182 15.87 -30.80 4.16
C SER A 182 15.81 -32.31 4.43
N SER A 183 14.62 -32.93 4.33
CA SER A 183 14.41 -34.36 4.53
C SER A 183 14.63 -35.14 3.23
N ILE A 184 15.82 -35.74 3.10
CA ILE A 184 16.13 -36.71 2.05
C ILE A 184 15.23 -37.95 2.24
N GLY A 185 14.39 -38.27 1.25
CA GLY A 185 13.61 -39.51 1.20
C GLY A 185 12.09 -39.36 1.35
N ASN A 186 11.56 -38.16 1.63
CA ASN A 186 10.12 -37.91 1.55
C ASN A 186 9.68 -37.82 0.07
N ARG A 187 8.69 -38.63 -0.30
CA ARG A 187 8.12 -38.66 -1.67
C ARG A 187 6.98 -37.68 -1.86
N ASP A 188 6.43 -37.14 -0.77
CA ASP A 188 5.31 -36.21 -0.80
C ASP A 188 5.81 -34.76 -0.81
N ILE A 189 5.14 -33.90 -1.58
CA ILE A 189 5.39 -32.46 -1.58
C ILE A 189 4.88 -31.91 -0.24
N GLU A 190 5.80 -31.62 0.69
CA GLU A 190 5.45 -31.03 1.99
C GLU A 190 4.94 -29.59 1.83
N ALA A 191 5.58 -28.81 0.95
CA ALA A 191 5.19 -27.43 0.67
C ALA A 191 5.45 -27.02 -0.79
N CYS A 192 4.63 -26.14 -1.33
CA CYS A 192 4.81 -25.57 -2.66
C CYS A 192 4.34 -24.12 -2.76
N PHE A 193 4.93 -23.38 -3.70
CA PHE A 193 4.42 -22.09 -4.17
C PHE A 193 3.44 -22.29 -5.31
N VAL A 194 2.39 -21.47 -5.33
CA VAL A 194 1.42 -21.36 -6.45
C VAL A 194 1.10 -19.89 -6.69
N ASN A 195 0.77 -19.51 -7.92
CA ASN A 195 0.32 -18.14 -8.18
C ASN A 195 -1.13 -18.02 -7.74
N GLY A 196 -1.39 -17.17 -6.75
CA GLY A 196 -2.74 -16.74 -6.44
C GLY A 196 -3.02 -15.40 -7.09
N ILE A 197 -4.21 -15.23 -7.64
CA ILE A 197 -4.63 -14.03 -8.35
C ILE A 197 -5.85 -13.48 -7.61
N VAL A 198 -5.76 -12.24 -7.14
CA VAL A 198 -6.90 -11.50 -6.61
C VAL A 198 -7.46 -10.65 -7.74
N GLY A 199 -8.59 -11.09 -8.32
CA GLY A 199 -9.26 -10.40 -9.41
C GLY A 199 -10.32 -9.43 -8.90
N LEU A 200 -10.33 -8.22 -9.43
CA LEU A 200 -11.43 -7.26 -9.34
C LEU A 200 -12.49 -7.61 -10.38
N HIS A 201 -13.74 -7.75 -9.93
CA HIS A 201 -14.90 -7.96 -10.80
C HIS A 201 -15.97 -6.89 -10.56
N ASP A 202 -16.64 -6.46 -11.62
CA ASP A 202 -17.88 -5.68 -11.56
C ASP A 202 -18.99 -6.48 -12.22
N GLN A 203 -20.10 -6.67 -11.49
CA GLN A 203 -21.24 -7.46 -11.96
C GLN A 203 -20.84 -8.87 -12.43
N GLY A 204 -19.82 -9.46 -11.80
CA GLY A 204 -19.28 -10.77 -12.15
C GLY A 204 -18.31 -10.78 -13.34
N THR A 205 -18.14 -9.65 -14.05
CA THR A 205 -17.17 -9.52 -15.15
C THR A 205 -15.80 -9.13 -14.61
N TRP A 206 -14.75 -9.84 -15.03
CA TRP A 206 -13.37 -9.54 -14.64
C TRP A 206 -12.93 -8.18 -15.19
N ILE A 207 -12.26 -7.39 -14.34
CA ILE A 207 -11.71 -6.07 -14.69
C ILE A 207 -10.18 -6.10 -14.64
N ALA A 208 -9.61 -6.53 -13.53
CA ALA A 208 -8.16 -6.45 -13.32
C ALA A 208 -7.69 -7.49 -12.31
N ASP A 209 -6.42 -7.89 -12.42
CA ASP A 209 -5.69 -8.56 -11.36
C ASP A 209 -5.06 -7.48 -10.46
N LEU A 210 -5.11 -7.70 -9.15
CA LEU A 210 -4.66 -6.74 -8.14
C LEU A 210 -3.37 -7.22 -7.47
N ASP A 211 -2.32 -6.38 -7.52
CA ASP A 211 -1.10 -6.52 -6.74
C ASP A 211 -1.21 -5.73 -5.43
N ILE A 212 -2.03 -6.28 -4.52
CA ILE A 212 -2.28 -5.67 -3.19
C ILE A 212 -0.99 -5.65 -2.37
N LEU A 213 -0.10 -6.64 -2.53
CA LEU A 213 1.14 -6.67 -1.76
C LEU A 213 2.11 -5.60 -2.24
N GLY A 214 2.32 -5.48 -3.56
CA GLY A 214 3.13 -4.42 -4.14
C GLY A 214 2.66 -3.03 -3.70
N MET A 215 1.35 -2.80 -3.71
CA MET A 215 0.73 -1.57 -3.19
C MET A 215 1.14 -1.27 -1.74
N MET A 216 1.10 -2.27 -0.86
CA MET A 216 1.42 -2.06 0.57
C MET A 216 2.90 -1.82 0.82
N PHE A 217 3.79 -2.40 0.00
CA PHE A 217 5.23 -2.20 0.09
C PHE A 217 5.69 -0.89 -0.55
N GLY A 218 5.00 -0.45 -1.60
CA GLY A 218 5.25 0.82 -2.30
C GLY A 218 4.67 2.03 -1.57
N LYS A 219 4.99 2.24 -0.29
CA LYS A 219 4.48 3.36 0.52
C LYS A 219 4.78 4.75 -0.07
N GLU A 220 5.71 4.87 -1.02
CA GLU A 220 5.97 6.11 -1.75
C GLU A 220 4.91 6.44 -2.82
N GLN A 221 4.02 5.49 -3.14
CA GLN A 221 3.04 5.60 -4.22
C GLN A 221 1.64 6.05 -3.75
N TRP A 222 1.42 6.12 -2.43
CA TRP A 222 0.16 6.58 -1.86
C TRP A 222 0.32 7.28 -0.51
N ILE A 223 -0.65 8.14 -0.20
CA ILE A 223 -0.62 8.99 0.99
C ILE A 223 -1.92 8.80 1.77
N GLN A 224 -1.80 8.43 3.05
CA GLN A 224 -2.94 8.37 3.94
C GLN A 224 -3.32 9.77 4.44
N LEU A 225 -4.59 10.14 4.27
CA LEU A 225 -5.10 11.42 4.75
C LEU A 225 -5.86 11.24 6.07
N TYR A 226 -5.46 12.04 7.06
CA TYR A 226 -6.14 12.10 8.35
C TYR A 226 -7.55 12.70 8.22
N PRO A 227 -8.50 12.29 9.07
CA PRO A 227 -9.87 12.79 8.99
C PRO A 227 -9.92 14.27 9.38
N VAL A 228 -10.68 15.05 8.62
CA VAL A 228 -11.22 16.31 9.13
C VAL A 228 -12.41 15.97 10.01
N LEU A 229 -12.26 16.21 11.32
CA LEU A 229 -13.32 15.93 12.29
C LEU A 229 -14.59 16.73 12.00
N CYS A 230 -15.73 16.06 12.10
CA CYS A 230 -17.02 16.66 11.81
C CYS A 230 -17.51 17.56 12.96
N TYR A 231 -17.52 18.87 12.73
CA TYR A 231 -18.14 19.86 13.63
C TYR A 231 -19.57 20.26 13.18
N CYS A 232 -20.15 19.51 12.24
CA CYS A 232 -21.45 19.87 11.64
C CYS A 232 -22.61 19.93 12.66
N LYS A 233 -22.50 19.21 13.78
CA LYS A 233 -23.53 19.16 14.83
C LYS A 233 -23.41 20.29 15.86
N THR A 234 -22.22 20.88 16.02
CA THR A 234 -21.94 21.91 17.04
C THR A 234 -22.06 23.32 16.50
N GLN A 235 -22.19 23.48 15.18
CA GLN A 235 -22.39 24.76 14.54
C GLN A 235 -23.77 24.78 13.86
N THR A 236 -24.59 25.77 14.18
CA THR A 236 -25.77 26.11 13.38
C THR A 236 -25.28 26.71 12.06
N PHE A 237 -25.16 25.88 11.03
CA PHE A 237 -24.92 26.37 9.68
C PHE A 237 -26.17 27.10 9.19
N PRO A 238 -26.10 28.39 8.85
CA PRO A 238 -27.21 29.06 8.20
C PRO A 238 -27.41 28.43 6.81
N GLY A 239 -28.59 27.87 6.58
CA GLY A 239 -29.12 27.62 5.24
C GLY A 239 -28.54 26.44 4.47
N THR A 240 -29.43 25.77 3.75
CA THR A 240 -29.17 24.87 2.62
C THR A 240 -28.62 25.65 1.42
N GLU A 241 -27.53 26.38 1.60
CA GLU A 241 -26.82 26.97 0.47
C GLU A 241 -25.89 25.91 -0.11
N GLN A 242 -25.96 25.79 -1.43
CA GLN A 242 -25.21 24.85 -2.26
C GLN A 242 -23.72 25.05 -1.95
N TYR A 243 -23.10 24.07 -1.28
CA TYR A 243 -21.68 24.13 -0.94
C TYR A 243 -20.88 24.15 -2.24
N SER A 244 -20.34 25.31 -2.61
CA SER A 244 -19.30 25.39 -3.62
C SER A 244 -18.01 24.93 -2.95
N PHE A 245 -17.55 23.74 -3.30
CA PHE A 245 -16.23 23.29 -2.90
C PHE A 245 -15.21 24.23 -3.54
N PRO A 246 -14.23 24.75 -2.78
CA PRO A 246 -13.20 25.62 -3.32
C PRO A 246 -12.33 24.94 -4.40
N TRP A 247 -12.44 23.62 -4.51
CA TRP A 247 -11.71 22.77 -5.43
C TRP A 247 -12.67 22.06 -6.38
N ALA A 248 -12.27 21.96 -7.64
CA ALA A 248 -12.99 21.18 -8.66
C ALA A 248 -12.40 19.77 -8.72
N LEU A 249 -12.93 18.83 -7.90
CA LEU A 249 -12.66 17.41 -8.10
C LEU A 249 -13.71 16.82 -9.03
N SER A 250 -13.24 15.98 -9.94
CA SER A 250 -14.10 15.13 -10.77
C SER A 250 -14.44 13.84 -10.03
N CYS A 251 -15.69 13.39 -10.08
CA CYS A 251 -16.07 12.08 -9.58
C CYS A 251 -15.60 11.00 -10.54
N ILE A 252 -15.10 9.91 -9.95
CA ILE A 252 -14.91 8.61 -10.58
C ILE A 252 -15.91 7.67 -9.92
N ASP A 253 -17.02 7.44 -10.60
CA ASP A 253 -18.15 6.65 -10.10
C ASP A 253 -18.20 5.26 -10.75
N ARG A 254 -17.33 5.00 -11.73
CA ARG A 254 -17.20 3.73 -12.45
C ARG A 254 -15.74 3.34 -12.62
N TRP A 255 -15.46 2.05 -12.79
CA TRP A 255 -14.09 1.59 -12.97
C TRP A 255 -13.51 2.02 -14.31
N GLU A 256 -14.34 2.19 -15.35
CA GLU A 256 -13.88 2.72 -16.65
C GLU A 256 -13.35 4.15 -16.51
N GLU A 257 -14.01 4.97 -15.68
CA GLU A 257 -13.59 6.34 -15.40
C GLU A 257 -12.26 6.40 -14.63
N LEU A 258 -11.86 5.33 -13.93
CA LEU A 258 -10.54 5.23 -13.32
C LEU A 258 -9.47 4.87 -14.35
N ILE A 259 -9.77 3.93 -15.25
CA ILE A 259 -8.84 3.55 -16.32
C ILE A 259 -8.62 4.73 -17.27
N GLU A 260 -9.69 5.43 -17.63
CA GLU A 260 -9.69 6.70 -18.37
C GLU A 260 -9.92 7.88 -17.42
N SER A 261 -9.02 8.01 -16.45
CA SER A 261 -9.06 9.10 -15.47
C SER A 261 -9.02 10.48 -16.13
N PRO A 262 -9.77 11.46 -15.61
CA PRO A 262 -9.72 12.81 -16.11
C PRO A 262 -8.37 13.46 -15.76
N LEU A 263 -8.05 14.54 -16.46
CA LEU A 263 -6.80 15.28 -16.23
C LEU A 263 -6.82 16.08 -14.91
N SER A 264 -8.00 16.34 -14.36
CA SER A 264 -8.18 16.99 -13.06
C SER A 264 -7.97 16.00 -11.91
N ALA A 265 -7.67 16.54 -10.73
CA ALA A 265 -7.77 15.76 -9.51
C ALA A 265 -9.19 15.16 -9.37
N SER A 266 -9.27 13.94 -8.86
CA SER A 266 -10.49 13.12 -8.90
C SER A 266 -10.77 12.42 -7.59
N ILE A 267 -12.04 12.11 -7.34
CA ILE A 267 -12.47 11.42 -6.13
C ILE A 267 -13.30 10.18 -6.48
N ILE A 268 -12.94 9.07 -5.86
CA ILE A 268 -13.69 7.82 -5.87
C ILE A 268 -14.60 7.80 -4.65
N ARG A 269 -15.90 7.64 -4.89
CA ARG A 269 -16.95 7.58 -3.86
C ARG A 269 -17.29 6.13 -3.53
N ALA A 270 -16.56 5.55 -2.59
CA ALA A 270 -16.68 4.17 -2.13
C ALA A 270 -16.90 4.09 -0.60
N ARG A 271 -17.57 5.11 -0.03
CA ARG A 271 -17.71 5.28 1.42
C ARG A 271 -18.33 4.05 2.07
N GLY A 272 -17.68 3.54 3.12
CA GLY A 272 -18.15 2.38 3.88
C GLY A 272 -18.01 1.05 3.13
N ASN A 273 -17.33 1.03 1.98
CA ASN A 273 -17.05 -0.16 1.21
C ASN A 273 -15.54 -0.42 1.16
N TRP A 274 -15.02 -1.06 2.22
CA TRP A 274 -13.59 -1.33 2.35
C TRP A 274 -13.04 -2.16 1.17
N GLN A 275 -13.86 -3.07 0.61
CA GLN A 275 -13.47 -3.92 -0.52
C GLN A 275 -13.25 -3.09 -1.78
N ALA A 276 -14.19 -2.20 -2.10
CA ALA A 276 -14.04 -1.28 -3.23
C ALA A 276 -12.87 -0.31 -2.99
N ARG A 277 -12.70 0.22 -1.78
CA ARG A 277 -11.59 1.12 -1.44
C ARG A 277 -10.24 0.42 -1.61
N LEU A 278 -10.09 -0.80 -1.12
CA LEU A 278 -8.88 -1.62 -1.33
C LEU A 278 -8.63 -1.83 -2.83
N ALA A 279 -9.62 -2.34 -3.55
CA ALA A 279 -9.49 -2.68 -4.97
C ALA A 279 -9.13 -1.47 -5.84
N LEU A 280 -9.82 -0.35 -5.65
CA LEU A 280 -9.64 0.86 -6.43
C LEU A 280 -8.35 1.60 -6.05
N THR A 281 -7.92 1.53 -4.79
CA THR A 281 -6.60 2.03 -4.38
C THR A 281 -5.50 1.26 -5.12
N THR A 282 -5.55 -0.07 -5.06
CA THR A 282 -4.57 -0.94 -5.73
C THR A 282 -4.55 -0.70 -7.25
N LEU A 283 -5.73 -0.63 -7.88
CA LEU A 283 -5.85 -0.37 -9.30
C LEU A 283 -5.34 1.04 -9.68
N SER A 284 -5.66 2.07 -8.90
CA SER A 284 -5.20 3.45 -9.11
C SER A 284 -3.67 3.53 -9.12
N ILE A 285 -3.02 2.86 -8.18
CA ILE A 285 -1.55 2.81 -8.09
C ILE A 285 -0.94 2.01 -9.25
N GLN A 286 -1.54 0.87 -9.62
CA GLN A 286 -1.12 0.09 -10.79
C GLN A 286 -1.23 0.88 -12.12
N LEU A 287 -2.19 1.81 -12.21
CA LEU A 287 -2.34 2.72 -13.35
C LEU A 287 -1.36 3.92 -13.28
N GLY A 288 -0.54 4.00 -12.23
CA GLY A 288 0.48 5.05 -12.04
C GLY A 288 -0.06 6.35 -11.47
N HIS A 289 -1.29 6.38 -10.93
CA HIS A 289 -1.87 7.58 -10.33
C HIS A 289 -1.31 7.87 -8.95
N THR A 290 -1.23 9.16 -8.60
CA THR A 290 -0.89 9.56 -7.23
C THR A 290 -2.14 9.38 -6.38
N THR A 291 -2.09 8.45 -5.43
CA THR A 291 -3.29 7.97 -4.74
C THR A 291 -3.34 8.43 -3.29
N TYR A 292 -4.47 9.04 -2.88
CA TYR A 292 -4.71 9.53 -1.54
C TYR A 292 -5.81 8.72 -0.88
N ILE A 293 -5.52 8.08 0.24
CA ILE A 293 -6.50 7.27 0.97
C ILE A 293 -7.15 8.15 2.03
N VAL A 294 -8.38 8.57 1.76
CA VAL A 294 -9.13 9.48 2.64
C VAL A 294 -9.75 8.68 3.76
N SER A 295 -9.64 9.14 5.01
CA SER A 295 -10.30 8.50 6.15
C SER A 295 -11.81 8.31 5.92
N PRO A 296 -12.39 7.16 6.27
CA PRO A 296 -13.84 6.95 6.13
C PRO A 296 -14.69 7.89 7.01
N ASP A 297 -14.09 8.49 8.05
CA ASP A 297 -14.69 9.48 8.92
C ASP A 297 -14.48 10.93 8.46
N HIS A 298 -13.83 11.13 7.31
CA HIS A 298 -13.54 12.46 6.78
C HIS A 298 -14.83 13.24 6.45
N CYS A 299 -14.93 14.46 6.97
CA CYS A 299 -16.05 15.35 6.70
C CYS A 299 -15.69 16.41 5.66
N TRP A 300 -16.09 16.17 4.41
CA TRP A 300 -15.87 17.11 3.31
C TRP A 300 -16.51 18.47 3.53
N ARG A 301 -17.67 18.53 4.19
CA ARG A 301 -18.32 19.81 4.54
C ARG A 301 -17.47 20.64 5.52
N CYS A 302 -16.85 20.00 6.51
CA CYS A 302 -15.95 20.69 7.44
C CYS A 302 -14.58 21.00 6.80
N CYS A 303 -14.18 20.25 5.77
CA CYS A 303 -12.95 20.49 5.02
C CYS A 303 -12.98 21.77 4.17
N THR A 304 -14.15 22.38 3.98
CA THR A 304 -14.27 23.70 3.30
C THR A 304 -13.82 24.87 4.18
N TRP A 305 -13.46 24.63 5.44
CA TRP A 305 -12.93 25.67 6.30
C TRP A 305 -11.54 26.14 5.82
N PRO A 306 -11.24 27.45 5.86
CA PRO A 306 -10.05 28.05 5.23
C PRO A 306 -8.69 27.60 5.79
N TYR A 307 -8.67 26.68 6.76
CA TYR A 307 -7.47 26.10 7.36
C TYR A 307 -7.30 24.59 7.10
N SER A 308 -8.27 23.96 6.43
CA SER A 308 -8.22 22.54 6.07
C SER A 308 -7.58 22.38 4.69
N VAL A 309 -6.25 22.37 4.65
CA VAL A 309 -5.51 22.09 3.41
C VAL A 309 -5.56 20.59 3.15
N ILE A 310 -6.11 20.19 2.01
CA ILE A 310 -5.92 18.84 1.46
C ILE A 310 -4.65 18.90 0.61
N PRO A 311 -3.61 18.10 0.90
CA PRO A 311 -2.43 17.98 0.05
C PRO A 311 -2.68 17.00 -1.11
N PRO A 312 -2.16 17.29 -2.33
CA PRO A 312 -1.56 18.55 -2.71
C PRO A 312 -2.68 19.59 -2.84
N ASP A 313 -2.36 20.84 -2.54
CA ASP A 313 -3.31 21.93 -2.70
C ASP A 313 -3.94 21.83 -4.10
N PRO A 314 -5.26 21.61 -4.23
CA PRO A 314 -5.92 21.50 -5.54
C PRO A 314 -5.70 22.75 -6.40
N TYR A 315 -5.40 23.91 -5.78
CA TYR A 315 -5.02 25.15 -6.48
C TYR A 315 -3.65 25.06 -7.19
N GLN A 316 -2.76 24.16 -6.78
CA GLN A 316 -1.45 23.94 -7.42
C GLN A 316 -1.56 23.05 -8.67
N CYS A 317 -2.49 22.08 -8.69
CA CYS A 317 -2.68 21.19 -9.84
C CYS A 317 -3.20 21.93 -11.09
N PHE A 318 -3.92 23.04 -10.92
CA PHE A 318 -4.43 23.86 -12.03
C PHE A 318 -3.35 24.62 -12.81
N ARG A 319 -2.11 24.73 -12.29
CA ARG A 319 -1.04 25.55 -12.90
C ARG A 319 0.15 24.78 -13.48
N GLY A 320 0.09 23.45 -13.55
CA GLY A 320 1.12 22.64 -14.24
C GLY A 320 2.55 22.81 -13.69
N GLN A 321 2.72 23.36 -12.49
CA GLN A 321 4.02 23.46 -11.84
C GLN A 321 4.29 22.17 -11.07
N LYS A 322 5.16 21.31 -11.62
CA LYS A 322 5.89 20.34 -10.79
C LYS A 322 6.71 21.13 -9.78
N THR A 323 6.50 20.92 -8.49
CA THR A 323 7.47 21.36 -7.49
C THR A 323 7.87 20.19 -6.59
N GLY A 324 9.17 19.92 -6.58
CA GLY A 324 9.79 19.09 -5.57
C GLY A 324 9.78 19.82 -4.23
N ARG A 325 9.70 19.03 -3.15
CA ARG A 325 10.03 19.36 -1.76
C ARG A 325 9.77 20.80 -1.30
N MET A 326 8.74 20.98 -0.47
CA MET A 326 8.82 21.89 0.68
C MET A 326 7.81 21.48 1.77
N LEU A 327 8.20 20.51 2.60
CA LEU A 327 7.55 20.23 3.90
C LEU A 327 8.19 21.02 5.06
N SER A 328 9.08 21.97 4.77
CA SER A 328 9.88 22.65 5.82
C SER A 328 9.51 24.11 6.08
N GLU A 329 8.58 24.72 5.35
CA GLU A 329 8.30 26.17 5.50
C GLU A 329 6.96 26.52 6.17
N PHE A 330 6.05 25.55 6.34
CA PHE A 330 4.86 25.76 7.17
C PHE A 330 5.09 25.17 8.56
N GLY A 331 5.56 26.03 9.46
CA GLY A 331 5.67 25.72 10.90
C GLY A 331 4.31 25.44 11.53
N PHE A 332 3.76 24.24 11.29
CA PHE A 332 2.64 23.70 12.05
C PHE A 332 3.19 22.97 13.28
N ASN A 333 3.30 23.70 14.39
CA ASN A 333 3.38 23.08 15.70
C ASN A 333 2.05 22.36 15.98
N TYR A 334 2.03 21.05 15.75
CA TYR A 334 0.94 20.17 16.16
C TYR A 334 0.73 20.31 17.68
N TRP A 335 -0.47 20.70 18.08
CA TRP A 335 -0.91 20.60 19.46
C TRP A 335 -1.16 19.12 19.79
N GLY A 336 -0.13 18.47 20.33
CA GLY A 336 -0.18 17.10 20.82
C GLY A 336 0.89 16.87 21.88
N THR A 337 0.50 17.02 23.14
CA THR A 337 1.19 16.56 24.36
C THR A 337 2.48 17.29 24.80
N LYS A 338 2.33 18.28 25.68
CA LYS A 338 3.28 18.48 26.78
C LYS A 338 2.51 18.41 28.11
N PRO A 339 2.96 17.62 29.10
CA PRO A 339 2.45 17.78 30.45
C PRO A 339 2.84 19.17 30.97
N LEU A 340 1.91 19.83 31.66
CA LEU A 340 2.13 21.09 32.36
C LEU A 340 3.45 21.06 33.15
N PRO A 341 4.41 21.98 32.91
CA PRO A 341 5.56 22.12 33.78
C PRO A 341 5.10 22.76 35.09
N SER A 342 5.43 22.11 36.21
CA SER A 342 5.34 22.69 37.54
C SER A 342 6.19 23.96 37.63
N GLU A 343 5.62 25.00 38.25
CA GLU A 343 6.31 26.23 38.60
C GLU A 343 7.53 25.97 39.48
N THR A 344 8.72 26.34 39.00
CA THR A 344 9.82 26.89 39.82
C THR A 344 10.79 27.62 38.88
N GLY A 345 10.99 28.92 39.12
CA GLY A 345 11.79 29.78 38.23
C GLY A 345 13.30 29.73 38.47
N SER A 346 14.06 30.23 37.50
CA SER A 346 15.10 31.26 37.70
C SER A 346 15.81 31.61 36.38
N LEU A 347 15.68 32.89 35.97
CA LEU A 347 16.69 33.81 35.41
C LEU A 347 18.01 33.26 34.80
N LYS A 348 18.27 33.63 33.52
CA LYS A 348 19.39 34.49 33.01
C LYS A 348 19.50 34.36 31.47
N ARG A 349 19.29 35.42 30.67
CA ARG A 349 20.15 36.56 30.27
C ARG A 349 21.11 36.26 29.09
N ASN A 350 20.80 36.90 27.94
CA ASN A 350 21.62 37.49 26.85
C ASN A 350 22.87 36.79 26.29
N LEU A 351 23.03 36.82 24.96
CA LEU A 351 24.02 37.67 24.26
C LEU A 351 23.94 37.54 22.73
N ASP A 352 23.88 38.69 22.06
CA ASP A 352 24.12 38.93 20.63
C ASP A 352 25.57 38.67 20.24
N VAL A 353 25.84 38.29 18.97
CA VAL A 353 27.01 38.74 18.19
C VAL A 353 26.70 38.71 16.68
N ASN A 354 26.85 39.87 16.02
CA ASN A 354 26.92 40.11 14.58
C ASN A 354 28.22 39.58 13.94
N SER A 355 28.20 39.25 12.65
CA SER A 355 29.24 39.72 11.71
C SER A 355 28.92 39.51 10.23
N THR A 356 29.36 40.51 9.48
CA THR A 356 29.21 40.93 8.08
C THR A 356 30.15 40.26 7.06
N ASN A 357 29.94 40.63 5.77
CA ASN A 357 30.87 40.68 4.62
C ASN A 357 31.09 39.36 3.82
N GLU A 358 31.27 39.33 2.50
CA GLU A 358 31.61 40.33 1.48
C GLU A 358 31.32 39.78 0.06
N LEU A 359 31.15 40.69 -0.91
CA LEU A 359 31.07 40.45 -2.36
C LEU A 359 32.48 40.43 -2.99
N ALA A 360 32.69 39.66 -4.06
CA ALA A 360 33.70 39.95 -5.07
C ALA A 360 33.32 39.36 -6.44
N ASP A 361 33.71 40.14 -7.44
CA ASP A 361 33.34 40.18 -8.86
C ASP A 361 34.42 39.48 -9.74
N ASN A 362 34.23 39.53 -11.07
CA ASN A 362 35.09 39.15 -12.21
C ASN A 362 34.50 37.95 -13.00
N GLY A 363 34.23 37.98 -14.30
CA GLY A 363 34.49 38.95 -15.37
C GLY A 363 34.93 38.21 -16.65
N LEU A 364 34.18 38.40 -17.76
CA LEU A 364 34.56 38.34 -19.20
C LEU A 364 35.02 36.96 -19.77
N SER A 365 34.79 36.53 -21.01
CA SER A 365 34.57 37.18 -22.33
C SER A 365 34.09 36.14 -23.38
N ASP A 366 33.36 36.60 -24.42
CA ASP A 366 33.41 36.33 -25.90
C ASP A 366 33.63 34.89 -26.42
N ASP A 367 33.13 34.41 -27.57
CA ASP A 367 32.33 34.92 -28.69
C ASP A 367 31.94 33.71 -29.60
N HIS A 368 31.10 33.97 -30.60
CA HIS A 368 30.86 33.23 -31.87
C HIS A 368 29.53 32.48 -32.08
N LEU A 369 28.68 33.19 -32.82
CA LEU A 369 27.64 32.74 -33.76
C LEU A 369 28.25 31.97 -34.95
N LEU A 370 27.49 31.04 -35.54
CA LEU A 370 27.08 31.03 -36.96
C LEU A 370 26.05 29.92 -37.27
N ASP A 371 25.18 30.25 -38.22
CA ASP A 371 23.92 29.62 -38.63
C ASP A 371 24.00 28.36 -39.51
N ASP A 372 22.86 27.65 -39.57
CA ASP A 372 22.17 26.99 -40.70
C ASP A 372 22.93 26.09 -41.71
N GLN A 373 22.40 24.88 -41.94
CA GLN A 373 21.67 24.54 -43.18
C GLN A 373 21.15 23.08 -43.22
N LEU A 374 20.00 22.94 -43.91
CA LEU A 374 19.24 21.76 -44.29
C LEU A 374 19.95 20.84 -45.31
N SER A 375 19.63 19.54 -45.29
CA SER A 375 19.40 18.73 -46.52
C SER A 375 18.78 17.36 -46.22
N ASP A 376 17.89 16.95 -47.12
CA ASP A 376 17.02 15.78 -47.16
C ASP A 376 17.71 14.42 -47.48
N ASP A 377 16.88 13.37 -47.36
CA ASP A 377 16.88 12.06 -48.03
C ASP A 377 17.77 10.92 -47.51
N GLU A 378 17.15 9.88 -46.91
CA GLU A 378 16.91 8.57 -47.54
C GLU A 378 16.34 7.54 -46.53
N LEU A 379 15.21 6.91 -46.87
CA LEU A 379 14.62 5.74 -46.17
C LEU A 379 15.36 4.45 -46.55
N PRO A 380 15.42 3.45 -45.66
CA PRO A 380 14.97 2.12 -46.08
C PRO A 380 14.27 1.27 -45.01
N GLY A 381 13.14 0.66 -45.40
CA GLY A 381 12.76 -0.73 -45.10
C GLY A 381 12.42 -1.12 -43.66
N ASP A 382 11.14 -1.01 -43.30
CA ASP A 382 10.59 -1.64 -42.09
C ASP A 382 10.37 -3.16 -42.28
N GLU A 383 11.30 -3.95 -41.76
CA GLU A 383 10.99 -5.29 -41.23
C GLU A 383 10.64 -5.11 -39.74
N LEU A 384 9.34 -5.07 -39.43
CA LEU A 384 8.84 -5.02 -38.06
C LEU A 384 9.16 -6.34 -37.34
N SER A 385 10.23 -6.32 -36.54
CA SER A 385 10.55 -7.38 -35.58
C SER A 385 9.65 -7.29 -34.35
N ASP A 386 9.24 -8.44 -33.82
CA ASP A 386 8.36 -8.61 -32.65
C ASP A 386 8.85 -7.94 -31.35
N ALA A 387 10.05 -7.33 -31.34
CA ALA A 387 10.59 -6.54 -30.24
C ALA A 387 9.97 -5.13 -30.13
N ASN A 388 9.45 -4.56 -31.23
CA ASN A 388 8.85 -3.22 -31.20
C ASN A 388 7.46 -3.22 -30.54
N LEU A 389 6.77 -4.36 -30.50
CA LEU A 389 5.43 -4.49 -29.89
C LEU A 389 5.46 -4.48 -28.36
N SER A 390 6.59 -4.82 -27.72
CA SER A 390 6.76 -4.65 -26.27
C SER A 390 7.12 -3.21 -25.90
N ASP A 391 7.92 -2.53 -26.72
CA ASP A 391 8.34 -1.15 -26.49
C ASP A 391 7.21 -0.14 -26.75
N GLU A 392 6.35 -0.38 -27.74
CA GLU A 392 5.12 0.39 -27.94
C GLU A 392 4.14 0.23 -26.76
N ARG A 393 4.15 -0.93 -26.10
CA ARG A 393 3.27 -1.27 -24.97
C ARG A 393 3.66 -0.54 -23.68
N GLU A 394 4.96 -0.36 -23.46
CA GLU A 394 5.47 0.53 -22.40
C GLU A 394 5.26 2.00 -22.75
N GLN A 395 5.41 2.37 -24.04
CA GLN A 395 5.18 3.74 -24.49
C GLN A 395 3.71 4.18 -24.44
N GLU A 396 2.72 3.31 -24.67
CA GLU A 396 1.30 3.67 -24.54
C GLU A 396 0.85 3.89 -23.09
N LEU A 397 1.34 3.07 -22.15
CA LEU A 397 1.15 3.31 -20.72
C LEU A 397 1.88 4.59 -20.27
N SER A 398 3.04 4.90 -20.88
CA SER A 398 3.78 6.16 -20.64
C SER A 398 3.08 7.43 -21.13
N LYS A 399 2.09 7.32 -22.03
CA LYS A 399 1.33 8.46 -22.58
C LYS A 399 0.17 8.91 -21.69
N ARG A 400 -0.25 8.12 -20.71
CA ARG A 400 -1.29 8.52 -19.75
C ARG A 400 -0.67 9.37 -18.65
N ARG A 401 -1.09 10.63 -18.56
CA ARG A 401 -0.59 11.50 -17.49
C ARG A 401 -1.17 11.05 -16.16
N PRO A 402 -0.34 10.87 -15.11
CA PRO A 402 -0.85 10.52 -13.79
C PRO A 402 -1.76 11.63 -13.27
N CYS A 403 -2.89 11.25 -12.67
CA CYS A 403 -3.81 12.16 -11.99
C CYS A 403 -3.72 11.94 -10.46
N ASP A 404 -4.17 12.92 -9.69
CA ASP A 404 -4.36 12.79 -8.24
C ASP A 404 -5.73 12.15 -7.98
N VAL A 405 -5.76 11.00 -7.31
CA VAL A 405 -7.00 10.25 -7.02
C VAL A 405 -7.20 10.11 -5.53
N TYR A 406 -8.33 10.64 -5.03
CA TYR A 406 -8.77 10.51 -3.65
C TYR A 406 -9.72 9.32 -3.50
N ILE A 407 -9.35 8.32 -2.72
CA ILE A 407 -10.16 7.13 -2.42
C ILE A 407 -10.91 7.35 -1.10
N TRP A 408 -12.23 7.50 -1.16
CA TRP A 408 -13.05 7.83 0.00
C TRP A 408 -14.16 6.82 0.32
#